data_AF-A0A3E0N253-F1
#
_entry.id   AF-A0A3E0N253-F1
#
_cell.length_a   1.000
_cell.length_b   1.000
_cell.length_c   1.000
_cell.angle_alpha   90.00
_cell.angle_beta   90.00
_cell.angle_gamma   90.00
#
_symmetry.space_group_name_H-M   'P 1'
#
loop_
_entity.id
_entity.type
_entity.pdbx_description
1 polymer ?
#
loop_
_entity_poly.entity_id
_entity_poly.type
_entity_poly.pdbx_seq_one_letter_code
_entity_poly.pdbx_strand_id
1 'polypeptide(L)' 'MHYLYGSKKGVDRRLVATFGSEQQLLAYVHWATLKDLGEHRGKFEQGSALASYEAWEHSTEPLTDEDATNVVHNPTPSML' A
#
# COMPACT_ATOMS: atom_id res chain seq x y z
N MET A 1 -6.66 -0.35 12.97
CA MET A 1 -6.34 0.33 11.70
C MET A 1 -5.08 -0.32 11.16
N HIS A 2 -5.03 -0.60 9.87
CA HIS A 2 -3.88 -1.24 9.23
C HIS A 2 -3.26 -0.26 8.26
N TYR A 3 -1.95 -0.09 8.36
CA TYR A 3 -1.20 0.89 7.59
C TYR A 3 -0.49 0.15 6.46
N LEU A 4 -0.72 0.59 5.22
CA LEU A 4 -0.02 0.08 4.05
C LEU A 4 1.06 1.07 3.64
N TYR A 5 2.27 0.57 3.50
CA TYR A 5 3.41 1.35 3.05
C TYR A 5 3.91 0.86 1.71
N GLY A 6 4.40 1.78 0.90
CA GLY A 6 5.15 1.51 -0.31
C GLY A 6 6.62 1.91 -0.14
N SER A 7 7.52 1.16 -0.77
CA SER A 7 8.94 1.48 -0.85
C SER A 7 9.45 1.36 -2.29
N LYS A 8 10.48 2.16 -2.61
CA LYS A 8 11.13 2.19 -3.92
C LYS A 8 12.54 2.74 -3.77
N LYS A 9 13.36 2.62 -4.82
CA LYS A 9 14.71 3.21 -4.83
C LYS A 9 14.69 4.68 -4.37
N GLY A 10 15.37 4.96 -3.25
CA GLY A 10 15.48 6.30 -2.66
C GLY A 10 14.34 6.69 -1.71
N VAL A 11 13.37 5.80 -1.46
CA VAL A 11 12.30 5.96 -0.46
C VAL A 11 12.18 4.65 0.31
N ASP A 12 12.76 4.61 1.50
CA ASP A 12 12.78 3.39 2.34
C ASP A 12 11.37 2.92 2.71
N ARG A 13 10.50 3.86 3.09
CA ARG A 13 9.10 3.55 3.48
C ARG A 13 8.24 4.80 3.42
N ARG A 14 7.07 4.70 2.80
CA ARG A 14 6.08 5.78 2.74
C ARG A 14 4.68 5.26 2.98
N LEU A 15 3.90 5.91 3.84
CA LEU A 15 2.51 5.55 4.06
C LEU A 15 1.69 5.87 2.80
N VAL A 16 0.99 4.89 2.23
CA VAL A 16 0.26 5.06 0.97
C VAL A 16 -1.24 4.90 1.13
N ALA A 17 -1.69 4.10 2.09
CA ALA A 17 -3.11 3.91 2.38
C ALA A 17 -3.31 3.35 3.80
N THR A 18 -4.52 3.46 4.30
CA THR A 18 -4.93 2.83 5.56
C THR A 18 -6.19 2.01 5.39
N PHE A 19 -6.36 0.98 6.23
CA PHE A 19 -7.46 0.04 6.13
C PHE A 19 -8.13 -0.22 7.48
N GLY A 20 -9.43 -0.52 7.43
CA GLY A 20 -10.21 -0.91 8.61
C GLY A 20 -9.84 -2.31 9.12
N SER A 21 -9.40 -3.20 8.23
CA SER A 21 -9.02 -4.58 8.55
C SER A 21 -7.86 -5.08 7.68
N GLU A 22 -7.11 -6.05 8.20
CA GLU A 22 -6.05 -6.73 7.45
C GLU A 22 -6.57 -7.39 6.17
N GLN A 23 -7.76 -8.00 6.24
CA GLN A 23 -8.38 -8.67 5.10
C GLN A 23 -8.65 -7.71 3.94
N GLN A 24 -9.10 -6.49 4.23
CA GLN A 24 -9.29 -5.45 3.21
C GLN A 24 -7.95 -4.98 2.62
N LEU A 25 -6.92 -4.84 3.45
CA LEU A 25 -5.57 -4.50 2.99
C LEU A 25 -5.03 -5.55 2.04
N LEU A 26 -5.08 -6.84 2.43
CA LEU A 26 -4.58 -7.93 1.62
C LEU A 26 -5.37 -8.09 0.31
N ALA A 27 -6.69 -7.93 0.36
CA ALA A 27 -7.54 -7.94 -0.83
C ALA A 27 -7.16 -6.80 -1.80
N TYR A 28 -6.94 -5.59 -1.27
CA TYR A 28 -6.48 -4.46 -2.05
C TYR A 28 -5.10 -4.71 -2.67
N VAL A 29 -4.13 -5.19 -1.90
CA VAL A 29 -2.78 -5.50 -2.40
C VAL A 29 -2.84 -6.56 -3.49
N HIS A 30 -3.65 -7.60 -3.29
CA HIS A 30 -3.82 -8.67 -4.27
C HIS A 30 -4.39 -8.12 -5.58
N TRP A 31 -5.42 -7.27 -5.52
CA TRP A 31 -5.94 -6.58 -6.70
C TRP A 31 -4.90 -5.65 -7.34
N ALA A 32 -4.18 -4.87 -6.53
CA ALA A 32 -3.23 -3.89 -7.01
C ALA A 32 -1.97 -4.51 -7.62
N THR A 33 -1.70 -5.80 -7.39
CA THR A 33 -0.47 -6.46 -7.86
C THR A 33 -0.69 -7.07 -9.25
N LEU A 34 -0.11 -6.44 -10.27
CA LEU A 34 -0.08 -6.95 -11.65
C LEU A 34 0.88 -8.12 -11.82
N LYS A 35 2.01 -8.07 -11.11
CA LYS A 35 3.02 -9.12 -11.14
C LYS A 35 3.66 -9.25 -9.77
N ASP A 36 3.49 -10.40 -9.15
CA ASP A 36 4.21 -10.76 -7.93
C ASP A 36 5.66 -11.15 -8.26
N LEU A 37 6.61 -10.61 -7.49
CA LEU A 37 8.03 -10.90 -7.58
C LEU A 37 8.56 -11.57 -6.29
N GLY A 38 7.68 -11.99 -5.39
CA GLY A 38 8.01 -12.52 -4.07
C GLY A 38 8.34 -11.44 -3.03
N GLU A 39 8.31 -11.83 -1.75
CA GLU A 39 8.75 -10.99 -0.61
C GLU A 39 8.09 -9.59 -0.58
N HIS A 40 6.79 -9.52 -0.88
CA HIS A 40 6.02 -8.28 -0.99
C HIS A 40 6.53 -7.29 -2.06
N ARG A 41 7.24 -7.78 -3.07
CA ARG A 41 7.70 -7.00 -4.22
C ARG A 41 6.82 -7.30 -5.42
N GLY A 42 6.58 -6.30 -6.25
CA GLY A 42 5.75 -6.50 -7.42
C GLY A 42 5.73 -5.33 -8.38
N LYS A 43 5.06 -5.55 -9.52
CA LYS A 43 4.54 -4.45 -10.34
C LYS A 43 3.11 -4.20 -9.95
N PHE A 44 2.74 -2.94 -9.77
CA PHE A 44 1.41 -2.57 -9.32
C PHE A 44 0.60 -1.88 -10.43
N GLU A 45 -0.72 -2.03 -10.33
CA GLU A 45 -1.71 -1.46 -11.23
C GLU A 45 -1.61 0.08 -11.24
N GLN A 46 -1.73 0.66 -12.43
CA GLN A 46 -1.75 2.11 -12.57
C GLN A 46 -3.02 2.67 -11.93
N GLY A 47 -2.88 3.65 -11.05
CA GLY A 47 -3.98 4.18 -10.24
C GLY A 47 -4.18 3.55 -8.87
N SER A 48 -3.48 2.45 -8.58
CA SER A 48 -3.32 2.03 -7.20
C SER A 48 -2.42 3.03 -6.44
N ALA A 49 -2.61 3.14 -5.13
CA ALA A 49 -1.69 3.84 -4.23
C ALA A 49 -0.26 3.26 -4.27
N LEU A 50 -0.08 2.04 -4.80
CA LEU A 50 1.21 1.37 -4.96
C LEU A 50 1.85 1.60 -6.35
N ALA A 51 1.18 2.26 -7.29
CA ALA A 51 1.58 2.33 -8.71
C ALA A 51 3.02 2.81 -8.96
N SER A 52 3.55 3.66 -8.08
CA SER A 52 4.91 4.21 -8.19
C SER A 52 5.96 3.50 -7.33
N TYR A 53 5.60 2.40 -6.66
CA TYR A 53 6.44 1.68 -5.72
C TYR A 53 6.86 0.30 -6.25
N GLU A 54 7.89 -0.27 -5.64
CA GLU A 54 8.49 -1.55 -6.04
C GLU A 54 8.22 -2.66 -5.03
N ALA A 55 7.95 -2.28 -3.78
CA ALA A 55 7.56 -3.19 -2.72
C ALA A 55 6.52 -2.55 -1.80
N TRP A 56 5.85 -3.40 -1.03
CA TRP A 56 4.89 -2.99 -0.03
C TRP A 56 5.16 -3.68 1.30
N GLU A 57 4.63 -3.11 2.37
CA GLU A 57 4.61 -3.72 3.68
C GLU A 57 3.41 -3.19 4.46
N HIS A 58 2.99 -3.92 5.50
CA HIS A 58 1.89 -3.48 6.35
C HIS A 58 2.23 -3.58 7.83
N SER A 59 1.55 -2.75 8.62
CA SER A 59 1.68 -2.72 10.07
C SER A 59 0.34 -2.42 10.74
N THR A 60 0.16 -2.89 11.97
CA THR A 60 -0.96 -2.51 12.85
C THR A 60 -0.69 -1.20 13.60
N GLU A 61 0.55 -0.71 13.56
CA GLU A 61 1.01 0.50 14.21
C GLU A 61 1.65 1.45 13.17
N PRO A 62 1.56 2.78 13.36
CA PRO A 62 2.24 3.74 12.49
C PRO A 62 3.77 3.57 12.60
N LEU A 63 4.44 3.44 11.45
CA LEU A 63 5.89 3.23 11.36
C LEU A 63 6.64 4.48 10.89
N THR A 64 5.90 5.55 10.58
CA THR A 64 6.41 6.83 10.08
C THR A 64 5.61 7.97 10.70
N ASP A 65 6.18 9.17 10.71
CA ASP A 65 5.50 10.41 11.15
C ASP A 65 4.46 10.93 10.13
N GLU A 66 4.26 10.21 9.01
CA GLU A 66 3.23 10.54 8.01
C GLU A 66 1.84 10.52 8.66
N ASP A 67 1.10 11.61 8.45
CA ASP A 67 -0.24 11.74 8.98
C ASP A 67 -1.23 10.82 8.22
N ALA A 68 -1.85 9.90 8.95
CA ALA A 68 -2.76 8.90 8.42
C ALA A 68 -4.06 9.49 7.83
N THR A 69 -4.40 10.75 8.12
CA THR A 69 -5.57 11.43 7.56
C THR A 69 -5.30 12.01 6.17
N ASN A 70 -4.02 12.16 5.80
CA ASN A 70 -3.58 12.66 4.49
C ASN A 70 -3.43 11.55 3.43
N VAL A 71 -3.69 10.29 3.78
CA VAL A 71 -3.66 9.16 2.84
C VAL A 71 -5.05 8.58 2.61
N VAL A 72 -5.25 7.89 1.48
CA VAL A 72 -6.55 7.28 1.16
C VAL A 72 -6.89 6.18 2.16
N HIS A 73 -8.12 6.21 2.67
CA HIS A 73 -8.66 5.19 3.57
C HIS A 73 -9.52 4.19 2.81
N ASN A 74 -9.27 2.88 3.01
CA ASN A 74 -9.94 1.77 2.35
C ASN A 74 -10.06 1.94 0.82
N PRO A 75 -8.94 2.14 0.09
CA PRO A 75 -8.99 2.30 -1.36
C PRO A 75 -9.63 1.09 -2.05
N THR A 76 -10.37 1.37 -3.13
CA THR A 76 -11.01 0.35 -3.98
C THR A 76 -10.50 0.47 -5.43
N PRO A 77 -10.69 -0.57 -6.26
CA PRO A 77 -10.21 -0.62 -7.64
C PRO A 77 -10.60 0.54 -8.56
N SER A 78 -11.58 1.35 -8.17
CA SER A 78 -12.17 2.43 -8.96
C SER A 78 -11.84 3.82 -8.42
N MET A 79 -10.90 3.98 -7.49
CA MET A 79 -10.49 5.29 -6.97
C MET A 79 -9.52 6.05 -7.90
N LEU A 80 -9.79 6.00 -9.20
CA LEU A 80 -9.24 6.88 -10.24
C LEU A 80 -10.35 7.71 -10.86
#